data_AF-A0A7V9QE93-F1
#
_entry.id   AF-A0A7V9QE93-F1
#
_cell.length_a   1.000
_cell.length_b   1.000
_cell.length_c   1.000
_cell.angle_alpha   90.00
_cell.angle_beta   90.00
_cell.angle_gamma   90.00
#
_symmetry.space_group_name_H-M   'P 1'
#
loop_
_entity.id
_entity.type
_entity.pdbx_description
1 polymer ?
#
loop_
_entity_poly.entity_id
_entity_poly.type
_entity_poly.pdbx_seq_one_letter_code
_entity_poly.pdbx_strand_id
1 'polypeptide(L)'
;VNILDISDESGYIEALGKRATAEAVQQARGDVAEQEKTGEMRVAAALRDRTIGVRDAEREQTVRVAELDKARSIGEETAGLERDAAIKEAQRTTAIRIAELEKEQKIGEETAALEANARVKEAEQQTRIAVANANATAIDGESLAQANVARARATLRIEEAEAYQRSETRQKEAEAAVVEAANRAQARAALADAERVEAEQRAALEAPAKAQKAKTIVEAEAEAEKQVISARAEAEAIFARLDAEARGQFEILARKGEGLEKIVKAAGGSKEAFQLLMLEHIDGLAKTAAEAISNIKIDKVVVWDSGTGNNTSNFITGLAQSLPPMMNVLKDIGGVELPEFLGKLVPEAAANGQATGNGQPSRDAGRPPSPEKVEAGKIAESPARISKGDTA
;
A
#
# COMPACT_ATOMS: atom_id res chain seq x y z
N VAL A 1 167.03 82.72 143.47
CA VAL A 1 166.83 81.27 143.25
C VAL A 1 165.88 81.08 142.08
N ASN A 2 166.30 80.52 140.94
CA ASN A 2 167.69 80.18 140.58
C ASN A 2 167.95 80.47 139.09
N ILE A 3 168.98 81.29 138.85
CA ILE A 3 169.64 81.53 137.55
C ILE A 3 168.66 81.96 136.44
N LEU A 4 168.28 83.23 136.50
CA LEU A 4 167.31 83.92 135.62
C LEU A 4 167.91 85.22 135.04
N ASP A 5 169.25 85.29 134.98
CA ASP A 5 169.98 86.57 135.01
C ASP A 5 171.18 86.54 134.05
N ILE A 6 171.09 87.35 132.98
CA ILE A 6 172.16 87.66 132.01
C ILE A 6 171.83 88.99 131.33
N SER A 7 172.23 90.10 131.94
CA SER A 7 172.33 91.40 131.28
C SER A 7 173.72 91.55 130.63
N ASP A 8 173.77 91.79 129.33
CA ASP A 8 174.97 92.15 128.57
C ASP A 8 174.86 93.62 128.12
N GLU A 9 175.94 94.39 128.26
CA GLU A 9 176.01 95.81 127.93
C GLU A 9 175.94 96.07 126.41
N SER A 10 175.90 95.01 125.58
CA SER A 10 175.95 95.05 124.12
C SER A 10 174.59 94.99 123.40
N GLY A 11 173.45 95.09 124.11
CA GLY A 11 172.11 95.39 123.55
C GLY A 11 171.47 94.34 122.61
N TYR A 12 172.15 93.22 122.31
CA TYR A 12 171.78 92.28 121.26
C TYR A 12 170.43 91.57 121.46
N ILE A 13 170.05 91.30 122.72
CA ILE A 13 168.84 90.52 123.04
C ILE A 13 167.54 91.30 122.74
N GLU A 14 167.52 92.63 122.89
CA GLU A 14 166.33 93.44 122.57
C GLU A 14 166.07 93.50 121.05
N ALA A 15 167.13 93.50 120.24
CA ALA A 15 167.05 93.50 118.79
C ALA A 15 166.42 92.19 118.25
N LEU A 16 166.72 91.05 118.87
CA LEU A 16 166.17 89.75 118.48
C LEU A 16 164.65 89.68 118.71
N GLY A 17 164.18 90.19 119.84
CA GLY A 17 162.75 90.19 120.20
C GLY A 17 161.88 90.97 119.21
N LYS A 18 162.32 92.17 118.79
CA LYS A 18 161.56 93.03 117.87
C LYS A 18 161.33 92.40 116.50
N ARG A 19 162.27 91.59 116.00
CA ARG A 19 162.10 90.91 114.70
C ARG A 19 161.05 89.80 114.76
N ALA A 20 161.08 88.96 115.78
CA ALA A 20 160.11 87.89 115.98
C ALA A 20 158.68 88.43 116.11
N THR A 21 158.48 89.55 116.81
CA THR A 21 157.17 90.22 116.87
C THR A 21 156.70 90.78 115.53
N ALA A 22 157.61 91.24 114.67
CA ALA A 22 157.25 91.78 113.35
C ALA A 22 156.84 90.67 112.37
N GLU A 23 157.57 89.54 112.35
CA GLU A 23 157.23 88.38 111.52
C GLU A 23 155.85 87.81 111.90
N ALA A 24 155.57 87.65 113.20
CA ALA A 24 154.26 87.18 113.68
C ALA A 24 153.08 88.11 113.32
N VAL A 25 153.26 89.44 113.41
CA VAL A 25 152.21 90.41 113.06
C VAL A 25 151.91 90.44 111.56
N GLN A 26 152.93 90.24 110.70
CA GLN A 26 152.69 90.16 109.25
C GLN A 26 152.06 88.82 108.84
N GLN A 27 152.43 87.72 109.48
CA GLN A 27 151.82 86.41 109.22
C GLN A 27 150.33 86.43 109.57
N ALA A 28 149.96 86.93 110.75
CA ALA A 28 148.56 87.10 111.15
C ALA A 28 147.75 88.03 110.22
N ARG A 29 148.38 89.02 109.58
CA ARG A 29 147.74 89.85 108.54
C ARG A 29 147.50 89.11 107.24
N GLY A 30 148.42 88.22 106.84
CA GLY A 30 148.23 87.33 105.69
C GLY A 30 147.04 86.40 105.90
N ASP A 31 147.01 85.72 107.04
CA ASP A 31 145.94 84.77 107.40
C ASP A 31 144.56 85.45 107.39
N VAL A 32 144.42 86.65 107.97
CA VAL A 32 143.14 87.41 107.97
C VAL A 32 142.69 87.75 106.54
N ALA A 33 143.58 88.24 105.68
CA ALA A 33 143.23 88.61 104.31
C ALA A 33 142.81 87.39 103.46
N GLU A 34 143.39 86.21 103.70
CA GLU A 34 142.97 84.97 103.04
C GLU A 34 141.64 84.43 103.60
N GLN A 35 141.39 84.62 104.91
CA GLN A 35 140.10 84.33 105.54
C GLN A 35 138.96 85.20 104.96
N GLU A 36 139.19 86.51 104.79
CA GLU A 36 138.21 87.43 104.20
C GLU A 36 137.90 87.06 102.75
N LYS A 37 138.93 86.88 101.92
CA LYS A 37 138.81 86.47 100.51
C LYS A 37 138.06 85.13 100.35
N THR A 38 138.34 84.14 101.21
CA THR A 38 137.62 82.85 101.17
C THR A 38 136.19 82.97 101.72
N GLY A 39 135.91 83.90 102.62
CA GLY A 39 134.55 84.29 103.02
C GLY A 39 133.75 84.88 101.87
N GLU A 40 134.28 85.90 101.19
CA GLU A 40 133.63 86.54 100.03
C GLU A 40 133.37 85.54 98.90
N MET A 41 134.33 84.66 98.59
CA MET A 41 134.13 83.63 97.56
C MET A 41 133.00 82.64 97.91
N ARG A 42 132.82 82.28 99.19
CA ARG A 42 131.69 81.43 99.63
C ARG A 42 130.35 82.15 99.48
N VAL A 43 130.27 83.44 99.83
CA VAL A 43 129.05 84.25 99.64
C VAL A 43 128.72 84.40 98.15
N ALA A 44 129.72 84.70 97.31
CA ALA A 44 129.57 84.84 95.87
C ALA A 44 129.29 83.51 95.14
N ALA A 45 129.62 82.35 95.74
CA ALA A 45 129.19 81.04 95.26
C ALA A 45 127.72 80.78 95.64
N ALA A 46 127.37 80.88 96.92
CA ALA A 46 126.01 80.62 97.41
C ALA A 46 124.94 81.51 96.75
N LEU A 47 125.28 82.77 96.41
CA LEU A 47 124.39 83.65 95.64
C LEU A 47 124.18 83.19 94.19
N ARG A 48 125.22 82.64 93.54
CA ARG A 48 125.11 82.05 92.19
C ARG A 48 124.29 80.76 92.22
N ASP A 49 124.60 79.86 93.14
CA ASP A 49 123.90 78.56 93.28
C ASP A 49 122.40 78.78 93.56
N ARG A 50 122.07 79.74 94.45
CA ARG A 50 120.67 80.15 94.68
C ARG A 50 120.01 80.73 93.43
N THR A 51 120.72 81.53 92.65
CA THR A 51 120.16 82.14 91.42
C THR A 51 119.92 81.10 90.34
N ILE A 52 120.82 80.14 90.18
CA ILE A 52 120.69 79.00 89.27
C ILE A 52 119.51 78.13 89.70
N GLY A 53 119.45 77.69 90.97
CA GLY A 53 118.37 76.85 91.47
C GLY A 53 116.98 77.48 91.37
N VAL A 54 116.85 78.81 91.51
CA VAL A 54 115.59 79.53 91.25
C VAL A 54 115.22 79.50 89.76
N ARG A 55 116.17 79.73 88.86
CA ARG A 55 115.90 79.69 87.40
C ARG A 55 115.59 78.29 86.89
N ASP A 56 116.24 77.26 87.42
CA ASP A 56 115.94 75.87 87.07
C ASP A 56 114.56 75.45 87.59
N ALA A 57 114.17 75.89 88.79
CA ALA A 57 112.82 75.67 89.31
C ALA A 57 111.74 76.40 88.49
N GLU A 58 111.96 77.66 88.08
CA GLU A 58 111.06 78.38 87.17
C GLU A 58 110.92 77.65 85.81
N ARG A 59 112.04 77.13 85.28
CA ARG A 59 112.05 76.36 84.04
C ARG A 59 111.31 75.02 84.18
N GLU A 60 111.55 74.28 85.25
CA GLU A 60 110.86 73.00 85.47
C GLU A 60 109.35 73.22 85.70
N GLN A 61 108.97 74.25 86.45
CA GLN A 61 107.56 74.59 86.66
C GLN A 61 106.87 74.96 85.34
N THR A 62 107.50 75.78 84.48
CA THR A 62 106.91 76.18 83.20
C THR A 62 106.82 75.02 82.20
N VAL A 63 107.82 74.13 82.15
CA VAL A 63 107.74 72.88 81.37
C VAL A 63 106.60 71.99 81.89
N ARG A 64 106.53 71.75 83.19
CA ARG A 64 105.54 70.87 83.81
C ARG A 64 104.11 71.38 83.63
N VAL A 65 103.88 72.70 83.67
CA VAL A 65 102.57 73.31 83.34
C VAL A 65 102.23 73.08 81.87
N ALA A 66 103.16 73.33 80.94
CA ALA A 66 102.91 73.11 79.52
C ALA A 66 102.67 71.62 79.17
N GLU A 67 103.31 70.69 79.88
CA GLU A 67 103.06 69.24 79.76
C GLU A 67 101.67 68.85 80.30
N LEU A 68 101.24 69.43 81.43
CA LEU A 68 99.91 69.20 81.99
C LEU A 68 98.80 69.77 81.09
N ASP A 69 98.96 70.99 80.57
CA ASP A 69 98.00 71.61 79.64
C ASP A 69 97.92 70.81 78.32
N LYS A 70 99.06 70.32 77.81
CA LYS A 70 99.09 69.43 76.64
C LYS A 70 98.40 68.09 76.91
N ALA A 71 98.70 67.44 78.03
CA ALA A 71 98.08 66.17 78.42
C ALA A 71 96.57 66.31 78.61
N ARG A 72 96.14 67.43 79.22
CA ARG A 72 94.73 67.79 79.36
C ARG A 72 94.05 68.00 78.01
N SER A 73 94.65 68.80 77.12
CA SER A 73 94.11 69.07 75.78
C SER A 73 93.92 67.76 74.98
N ILE A 74 94.93 66.89 74.99
CA ILE A 74 94.85 65.56 74.35
C ILE A 74 93.73 64.72 74.98
N GLY A 75 93.60 64.69 76.31
CA GLY A 75 92.55 63.93 77.00
C GLY A 75 91.13 64.46 76.76
N GLU A 76 90.97 65.78 76.63
CA GLU A 76 89.70 66.42 76.24
C GLU A 76 89.35 66.11 74.77
N GLU A 77 90.33 66.12 73.87
CA GLU A 77 90.16 65.79 72.44
C GLU A 77 89.87 64.29 72.21
N THR A 78 90.60 63.36 72.82
CA THR A 78 90.34 61.92 72.68
C THR A 78 88.98 61.54 73.27
N ALA A 79 88.63 62.07 74.44
CA ALA A 79 87.30 61.87 75.02
C ALA A 79 86.19 62.56 74.20
N GLY A 80 86.52 63.55 73.37
CA GLY A 80 85.61 64.07 72.34
C GLY A 80 85.39 63.03 71.24
N LEU A 81 86.47 62.57 70.61
CA LEU A 81 86.45 61.60 69.50
C LEU A 81 85.79 60.26 69.88
N GLU A 82 86.03 59.75 71.09
CA GLU A 82 85.41 58.52 71.60
C GLU A 82 83.89 58.66 71.78
N ARG A 83 83.41 59.79 72.31
CA ARG A 83 81.97 60.07 72.42
C ARG A 83 81.34 60.20 71.04
N ASP A 84 82.00 60.92 70.14
CA ASP A 84 81.55 61.10 68.76
C ASP A 84 81.47 59.77 67.98
N ALA A 85 82.44 58.87 68.19
CA ALA A 85 82.44 57.53 67.64
C ALA A 85 81.27 56.70 68.20
N ALA A 86 81.13 56.65 69.53
CA ALA A 86 80.05 55.90 70.19
C ALA A 86 78.65 56.41 69.78
N ILE A 87 78.47 57.73 69.62
CA ILE A 87 77.22 58.32 69.12
C ILE A 87 76.96 57.91 67.67
N LYS A 88 77.98 57.94 66.80
CA LYS A 88 77.84 57.51 65.38
C LYS A 88 77.58 56.02 65.26
N GLU A 89 78.14 55.18 66.12
CA GLU A 89 77.84 53.74 66.17
C GLU A 89 76.45 53.43 66.72
N ALA A 90 75.99 54.16 67.75
CA ALA A 90 74.61 54.08 68.25
C ALA A 90 73.59 54.54 67.18
N GLN A 91 73.88 55.63 66.46
CA GLN A 91 73.07 56.09 65.32
C GLN A 91 73.07 55.07 64.16
N ARG A 92 74.23 54.46 63.84
CA ARG A 92 74.33 53.44 62.79
C ARG A 92 73.55 52.17 63.15
N THR A 93 73.68 51.68 64.38
CA THR A 93 72.99 50.46 64.84
C THR A 93 71.48 50.67 64.95
N THR A 94 71.02 51.82 65.46
CA THR A 94 69.59 52.17 65.45
C THR A 94 69.05 52.37 64.03
N ALA A 95 69.78 53.03 63.12
CA ALA A 95 69.38 53.17 61.71
C ALA A 95 69.30 51.82 60.98
N ILE A 96 70.26 50.92 61.19
CA ILE A 96 70.18 49.53 60.68
C ILE A 96 68.96 48.83 61.25
N ARG A 97 68.70 48.95 62.57
CA ARG A 97 67.57 48.28 63.22
C ARG A 97 66.21 48.79 62.73
N ILE A 98 66.09 50.09 62.46
CA ILE A 98 64.90 50.69 61.85
C ILE A 98 64.72 50.18 60.42
N ALA A 99 65.79 50.16 59.61
CA ALA A 99 65.72 49.65 58.24
C ALA A 99 65.42 48.14 58.15
N GLU A 100 65.90 47.34 59.11
CA GLU A 100 65.50 45.93 59.28
C GLU A 100 64.00 45.81 59.57
N LEU A 101 63.50 46.55 60.57
CA LEU A 101 62.09 46.50 60.97
C LEU A 101 61.15 47.03 59.88
N GLU A 102 61.50 48.10 59.17
CA GLU A 102 60.73 48.60 58.02
C GLU A 102 60.69 47.59 56.88
N LYS A 103 61.81 46.89 56.61
CA LYS A 103 61.87 45.83 55.60
C LYS A 103 61.01 44.63 56.01
N GLU A 104 61.09 44.22 57.28
CA GLU A 104 60.33 43.09 57.82
C GLU A 104 58.83 43.39 57.85
N GLN A 105 58.43 44.61 58.20
CA GLN A 105 57.05 45.11 58.07
C GLN A 105 56.58 45.09 56.61
N LYS A 106 57.34 45.68 55.67
CA LYS A 106 56.96 45.68 54.24
C LYS A 106 56.82 44.27 53.66
N ILE A 107 57.72 43.34 54.02
CA ILE A 107 57.60 41.93 53.62
C ILE A 107 56.35 41.29 54.24
N GLY A 108 56.04 41.57 55.51
CA GLY A 108 54.81 41.12 56.15
C GLY A 108 53.54 41.66 55.49
N GLU A 109 53.52 42.95 55.14
CA GLU A 109 52.41 43.61 54.44
C GLU A 109 52.24 43.05 53.01
N GLU A 110 53.32 42.95 52.22
CA GLU A 110 53.28 42.42 50.86
C GLU A 110 52.90 40.93 50.83
N THR A 111 53.40 40.11 51.76
CA THR A 111 53.03 38.69 51.83
C THR A 111 51.59 38.49 52.28
N ALA A 112 51.12 39.23 53.30
CA ALA A 112 49.71 39.18 53.72
C ALA A 112 48.76 39.69 52.61
N ALA A 113 49.14 40.74 51.88
CA ALA A 113 48.39 41.24 50.73
C ALA A 113 48.38 40.24 49.57
N LEU A 114 49.51 39.56 49.29
CA LEU A 114 49.59 38.52 48.27
C LEU A 114 48.74 37.31 48.64
N GLU A 115 48.80 36.82 49.88
CA GLU A 115 47.94 35.74 50.36
C GLU A 115 46.45 36.11 50.31
N ALA A 116 46.07 37.32 50.74
CA ALA A 116 44.69 37.78 50.67
C ALA A 116 44.19 37.82 49.21
N ASN A 117 44.98 38.38 48.30
CA ASN A 117 44.66 38.40 46.87
C ASN A 117 44.60 36.99 46.28
N ALA A 118 45.50 36.08 46.65
CA ALA A 118 45.50 34.70 46.18
C ALA A 118 44.21 33.98 46.62
N ARG A 119 43.82 34.07 47.89
CA ARG A 119 42.57 33.48 48.42
C ARG A 119 41.33 34.08 47.75
N VAL A 120 41.31 35.38 47.49
CA VAL A 120 40.21 36.04 46.73
C VAL A 120 40.16 35.50 45.29
N LYS A 121 41.30 35.38 44.60
CA LYS A 121 41.33 34.85 43.22
C LYS A 121 41.00 33.37 43.14
N GLU A 122 41.38 32.57 44.14
CA GLU A 122 40.95 31.19 44.27
C GLU A 122 39.42 31.10 44.48
N ALA A 123 38.84 31.93 45.35
CA ALA A 123 37.40 31.99 45.55
C ALA A 123 36.65 32.46 44.27
N GLU A 124 37.17 33.45 43.54
CA GLU A 124 36.64 33.83 42.22
C GLU A 124 36.79 32.70 41.17
N GLN A 125 37.82 31.86 41.28
CA GLN A 125 38.01 30.71 40.38
C GLN A 125 37.01 29.59 40.71
N GLN A 126 36.91 29.21 41.99
CA GLN A 126 35.97 28.19 42.47
C GLN A 126 34.51 28.59 42.17
N THR A 127 34.13 29.84 42.38
CA THR A 127 32.78 30.34 42.04
C THR A 127 32.55 30.35 40.52
N ARG A 128 33.52 30.77 39.69
CA ARG A 128 33.41 30.67 38.22
C ARG A 128 33.27 29.21 37.75
N ILE A 129 34.01 28.27 38.33
CA ILE A 129 33.90 26.84 38.02
C ILE A 129 32.53 26.30 38.46
N ALA A 130 32.05 26.64 39.66
CA ALA A 130 30.75 26.21 40.16
C ALA A 130 29.60 26.72 39.27
N VAL A 131 29.63 27.99 38.87
CA VAL A 131 28.64 28.58 37.95
C VAL A 131 28.74 27.94 36.55
N ALA A 132 29.95 27.70 36.03
CA ALA A 132 30.13 27.04 34.73
C ALA A 132 29.58 25.60 34.75
N ASN A 133 29.85 24.83 35.80
CA ASN A 133 29.36 23.46 35.97
C ASN A 133 27.83 23.41 36.14
N ALA A 134 27.25 24.35 36.91
CA ALA A 134 25.81 24.48 37.06
C ALA A 134 25.13 24.83 35.72
N ASN A 135 25.70 25.77 34.96
CA ASN A 135 25.21 26.14 33.63
C ASN A 135 25.32 24.98 32.63
N ALA A 136 26.43 24.23 32.63
CA ALA A 136 26.59 23.04 31.79
C ALA A 136 25.52 21.98 32.11
N THR A 137 25.32 21.67 33.40
CA THR A 137 24.29 20.71 33.86
C THR A 137 22.87 21.17 33.47
N ALA A 138 22.60 22.47 33.53
CA ALA A 138 21.32 23.04 33.10
C ALA A 138 21.12 22.95 31.58
N ILE A 139 22.16 23.23 30.79
CA ILE A 139 22.14 23.12 29.32
C ILE A 139 22.00 21.66 28.87
N ASP A 140 22.65 20.71 29.54
CA ASP A 140 22.48 19.28 29.28
C ASP A 140 21.04 18.82 29.60
N GLY A 141 20.51 19.25 30.75
CA GLY A 141 19.12 18.99 31.15
C GLY A 141 18.10 19.57 30.17
N GLU A 142 18.31 20.81 29.71
CA GLU A 142 17.47 21.44 28.69
C GLU A 142 17.59 20.73 27.35
N SER A 143 18.81 20.39 26.91
CA SER A 143 19.05 19.67 25.65
C SER A 143 18.38 18.30 25.63
N LEU A 144 18.42 17.56 26.75
CA LEU A 144 17.69 16.31 26.92
C LEU A 144 16.17 16.52 26.90
N ALA A 145 15.66 17.57 27.54
CA ALA A 145 14.24 17.92 27.50
C ALA A 145 13.78 18.31 26.09
N GLN A 146 14.54 19.15 25.37
CA GLN A 146 14.28 19.51 23.97
C GLN A 146 14.32 18.29 23.05
N ALA A 147 15.29 17.38 23.22
CA ALA A 147 15.38 16.14 22.46
C ALA A 147 14.18 15.20 22.73
N ASN A 148 13.71 15.13 23.98
CA ASN A 148 12.50 14.37 24.33
C ASN A 148 11.23 15.00 23.75
N VAL A 149 11.10 16.33 23.76
CA VAL A 149 9.99 17.06 23.12
C VAL A 149 10.03 16.89 21.60
N ALA A 150 11.21 16.91 20.97
CA ALA A 150 11.37 16.66 19.55
C ALA A 150 10.98 15.22 19.18
N ARG A 151 11.38 14.22 19.98
CA ARG A 151 10.97 12.82 19.82
C ARG A 151 9.46 12.66 19.96
N ALA A 152 8.85 13.23 21.00
CA ALA A 152 7.40 13.19 21.22
C ALA A 152 6.61 13.83 20.06
N ARG A 153 7.09 14.97 19.53
CA ARG A 153 6.51 15.61 18.34
C ARG A 153 6.68 14.78 17.07
N ALA A 154 7.78 14.04 16.92
CA ALA A 154 7.98 13.13 15.81
C ALA A 154 7.04 11.92 15.89
N THR A 155 6.92 11.29 17.06
CA THR A 155 5.96 10.19 17.31
C THR A 155 4.52 10.65 17.07
N LEU A 156 4.12 11.82 17.61
CA LEU A 156 2.79 12.38 17.39
C LEU A 156 2.47 12.54 15.90
N ARG A 157 3.41 13.07 15.10
CA ARG A 157 3.23 13.21 13.64
C ARG A 157 3.11 11.88 12.90
N ILE A 158 3.75 10.81 13.39
CA ILE A 158 3.62 9.47 12.81
C ILE A 158 2.22 8.92 13.11
N GLU A 159 1.76 9.00 14.36
CA GLU A 159 0.41 8.61 14.77
C GLU A 159 -0.68 9.42 14.04
N GLU A 160 -0.50 10.75 13.89
CA GLU A 160 -1.38 11.63 13.11
C GLU A 160 -1.43 11.21 11.63
N ALA A 161 -0.28 10.92 11.01
CA ALA A 161 -0.21 10.50 9.61
C ALA A 161 -0.81 9.09 9.38
N GLU A 162 -0.56 8.14 10.30
CA GLU A 162 -1.18 6.82 10.27
C GLU A 162 -2.69 6.89 10.48
N ALA A 163 -3.16 7.70 11.43
CA ALA A 163 -4.59 7.91 11.65
C ALA A 163 -5.26 8.57 10.44
N TYR A 164 -4.62 9.56 9.82
CA TYR A 164 -5.08 10.18 8.58
C TYR A 164 -5.14 9.17 7.43
N GLN A 165 -4.06 8.42 7.17
CA GLN A 165 -4.03 7.37 6.15
C GLN A 165 -5.14 6.34 6.37
N ARG A 166 -5.30 5.85 7.61
CA ARG A 166 -6.31 4.86 8.01
C ARG A 166 -7.75 5.40 7.94
N SER A 167 -7.92 6.71 7.98
CA SER A 167 -9.20 7.38 7.73
C SER A 167 -9.49 7.50 6.23
N GLU A 168 -8.53 8.01 5.44
CA GLU A 168 -8.65 8.14 3.99
C GLU A 168 -8.86 6.79 3.30
N THR A 169 -8.09 5.73 3.65
CA THR A 169 -8.29 4.40 3.04
C THR A 169 -9.69 3.87 3.30
N ARG A 170 -10.18 3.97 4.55
CA ARG A 170 -11.55 3.56 4.91
C ARG A 170 -12.62 4.41 4.22
N GLN A 171 -12.38 5.70 4.06
CA GLN A 171 -13.29 6.59 3.32
C GLN A 171 -13.34 6.20 1.84
N LYS A 172 -12.21 5.89 1.21
CA LYS A 172 -12.13 5.45 -0.19
C LYS A 172 -12.67 4.04 -0.40
N GLU A 173 -12.47 3.13 0.55
CA GLU A 173 -13.09 1.80 0.58
C GLU A 173 -14.63 1.92 0.67
N ALA A 174 -15.14 2.77 1.56
CA ALA A 174 -16.57 3.01 1.71
C ALA A 174 -17.18 3.69 0.47
N GLU A 175 -16.50 4.69 -0.10
CA GLU A 175 -16.90 5.36 -1.35
C GLU A 175 -16.93 4.38 -2.52
N ALA A 176 -15.90 3.55 -2.68
CA ALA A 176 -15.85 2.48 -3.69
C ALA A 176 -16.96 1.44 -3.50
N ALA A 177 -17.24 1.02 -2.25
CA ALA A 177 -18.32 0.07 -1.95
C ALA A 177 -19.72 0.67 -2.25
N VAL A 178 -19.94 1.96 -1.98
CA VAL A 178 -21.17 2.67 -2.35
C VAL A 178 -21.30 2.76 -3.88
N VAL A 179 -20.22 3.06 -4.59
CA VAL A 179 -20.20 3.10 -6.07
C VAL A 179 -20.41 1.70 -6.67
N GLU A 180 -19.83 0.64 -6.10
CA GLU A 180 -20.09 -0.75 -6.55
C GLU A 180 -21.54 -1.15 -6.31
N ALA A 181 -22.10 -0.81 -5.13
CA ALA A 181 -23.51 -1.06 -4.81
C ALA A 181 -24.46 -0.31 -5.75
N ALA A 182 -24.17 0.97 -6.06
CA ALA A 182 -24.94 1.78 -7.00
C ALA A 182 -24.87 1.21 -8.43
N ASN A 183 -23.69 0.87 -8.93
CA ASN A 183 -23.53 0.23 -10.25
C ASN A 183 -24.23 -1.14 -10.32
N ARG A 184 -24.14 -1.96 -9.26
CA ARG A 184 -24.85 -3.25 -9.19
C ARG A 184 -26.38 -3.07 -9.14
N ALA A 185 -26.87 -2.01 -8.50
CA ALA A 185 -28.30 -1.66 -8.51
C ALA A 185 -28.75 -1.18 -9.90
N GLN A 186 -27.99 -0.31 -10.56
CA GLN A 186 -28.25 0.16 -11.92
C GLN A 186 -28.23 -0.98 -12.94
N ALA A 187 -27.26 -1.90 -12.84
CA ALA A 187 -27.20 -3.08 -13.72
C ALA A 187 -28.42 -3.99 -13.55
N ARG A 188 -28.91 -4.18 -12.31
CA ARG A 188 -30.15 -4.92 -12.04
C ARG A 188 -31.39 -4.21 -12.58
N ALA A 189 -31.47 -2.88 -12.46
CA ALA A 189 -32.56 -2.10 -13.04
C ALA A 189 -32.56 -2.19 -14.57
N ALA A 190 -31.40 -2.02 -15.20
CA ALA A 190 -31.25 -2.14 -16.66
C ALA A 190 -31.58 -3.54 -17.19
N LEU A 191 -31.26 -4.60 -16.44
CA LEU A 191 -31.69 -5.97 -16.77
C LEU A 191 -33.21 -6.14 -16.66
N ALA A 192 -33.84 -5.64 -15.58
CA ALA A 192 -35.29 -5.70 -15.42
C ALA A 192 -36.05 -4.89 -16.48
N ASP A 193 -35.52 -3.74 -16.90
CA ASP A 193 -36.06 -2.97 -18.03
C ASP A 193 -35.83 -3.67 -19.38
N ALA A 194 -34.69 -4.34 -19.58
CA ALA A 194 -34.46 -5.13 -20.78
C ALA A 194 -35.41 -6.35 -20.86
N GLU A 195 -35.59 -7.08 -19.75
CA GLU A 195 -36.56 -8.18 -19.63
C GLU A 195 -38.00 -7.68 -19.89
N ARG A 196 -38.37 -6.51 -19.33
CA ARG A 196 -39.67 -5.89 -19.58
C ARG A 196 -39.86 -5.53 -21.05
N VAL A 197 -38.88 -4.89 -21.68
CA VAL A 197 -38.94 -4.50 -23.10
C VAL A 197 -38.94 -5.72 -24.01
N GLU A 198 -38.20 -6.78 -23.70
CA GLU A 198 -38.25 -8.04 -24.45
C GLU A 198 -39.61 -8.73 -24.29
N ALA A 199 -40.19 -8.74 -23.09
CA ALA A 199 -41.52 -9.27 -22.84
C ALA A 199 -42.62 -8.47 -23.57
N GLU A 200 -42.52 -7.13 -23.59
CA GLU A 200 -43.41 -6.24 -24.34
C GLU A 200 -43.31 -6.50 -25.86
N GLN A 201 -42.10 -6.64 -26.40
CA GLN A 201 -41.89 -6.97 -27.83
C GLN A 201 -42.39 -8.38 -28.18
N ARG A 202 -42.10 -9.39 -27.33
CA ARG A 202 -42.62 -10.76 -27.51
C ARG A 202 -44.15 -10.77 -27.47
N ALA A 203 -44.77 -10.09 -26.51
CA ALA A 203 -46.23 -9.97 -26.45
C ALA A 203 -46.81 -9.26 -27.67
N ALA A 204 -46.19 -8.17 -28.13
CA ALA A 204 -46.62 -7.41 -29.30
C ALA A 204 -46.50 -8.19 -30.63
N LEU A 205 -45.63 -9.20 -30.71
CA LEU A 205 -45.50 -10.09 -31.88
C LEU A 205 -46.36 -11.36 -31.73
N GLU A 206 -46.39 -11.98 -30.55
CA GLU A 206 -47.14 -13.20 -30.29
C GLU A 206 -48.66 -12.98 -30.28
N ALA A 207 -49.15 -11.84 -29.78
CA ALA A 207 -50.58 -11.54 -29.74
C ALA A 207 -51.21 -11.47 -31.15
N PRO A 208 -50.70 -10.67 -32.12
CA PRO A 208 -51.23 -10.67 -33.48
C PRO A 208 -50.96 -11.99 -34.22
N ALA A 209 -49.85 -12.69 -33.96
CA ALA A 209 -49.60 -14.00 -34.56
C ALA A 209 -50.62 -15.06 -34.10
N LYS A 210 -50.97 -15.08 -32.80
CA LYS A 210 -52.02 -15.95 -32.23
C LYS A 210 -53.41 -15.55 -32.73
N ALA A 211 -53.70 -14.25 -32.79
CA ALA A 211 -54.96 -13.73 -33.33
C ALA A 211 -55.14 -14.07 -34.82
N GLN A 212 -54.10 -13.91 -35.64
CA GLN A 212 -54.13 -14.27 -37.06
C GLN A 212 -54.26 -15.79 -37.24
N LYS A 213 -53.57 -16.61 -36.43
CA LYS A 213 -53.74 -18.08 -36.46
C LYS A 213 -55.18 -18.48 -36.10
N ALA A 214 -55.73 -17.92 -35.02
CA ALA A 214 -57.12 -18.18 -34.61
C ALA A 214 -58.11 -17.75 -35.70
N LYS A 215 -57.90 -16.57 -36.29
CA LYS A 215 -58.68 -16.07 -37.43
C LYS A 215 -58.63 -17.05 -38.61
N THR A 216 -57.45 -17.52 -39.03
CA THR A 216 -57.33 -18.47 -40.16
C THR A 216 -57.98 -19.83 -39.88
N ILE A 217 -58.06 -20.26 -38.61
CA ILE A 217 -58.78 -21.48 -38.23
C ILE A 217 -60.29 -21.25 -38.36
N VAL A 218 -60.82 -20.16 -37.79
CA VAL A 218 -62.24 -19.81 -37.86
C VAL A 218 -62.70 -19.52 -39.30
N GLU A 219 -61.85 -18.91 -40.13
CA GLU A 219 -62.13 -18.71 -41.57
C GLU A 219 -62.20 -20.07 -42.31
N ALA A 220 -61.27 -21.00 -42.05
CA ALA A 220 -61.31 -22.33 -42.65
C ALA A 220 -62.49 -23.19 -42.15
N GLU A 221 -62.85 -23.10 -40.87
CA GLU A 221 -64.03 -23.74 -40.29
C GLU A 221 -65.33 -23.19 -40.90
N ALA A 222 -65.44 -21.87 -41.06
CA ALA A 222 -66.57 -21.22 -41.70
C ALA A 222 -66.68 -21.54 -43.21
N GLU A 223 -65.55 -21.67 -43.92
CA GLU A 223 -65.54 -22.14 -45.31
C GLU A 223 -65.97 -23.60 -45.44
N ALA A 224 -65.55 -24.48 -44.52
CA ALA A 224 -65.96 -25.88 -44.48
C ALA A 224 -67.47 -26.02 -44.16
N GLU A 225 -67.97 -25.30 -43.14
CA GLU A 225 -69.39 -25.31 -42.79
C GLU A 225 -70.26 -24.72 -43.93
N LYS A 226 -69.79 -23.65 -44.59
CA LYS A 226 -70.44 -23.11 -45.79
C LYS A 226 -70.55 -24.13 -46.92
N GLN A 227 -69.52 -24.94 -47.17
CA GLN A 227 -69.56 -26.02 -48.16
C GLN A 227 -70.55 -27.13 -47.78
N VAL A 228 -70.62 -27.49 -46.49
CA VAL A 228 -71.62 -28.46 -45.99
C VAL A 228 -73.05 -27.92 -46.15
N ILE A 229 -73.28 -26.65 -45.84
CA ILE A 229 -74.59 -26.00 -45.99
C ILE A 229 -74.98 -25.89 -47.47
N SER A 230 -74.07 -25.51 -48.38
CA SER A 230 -74.39 -25.43 -49.81
C SER A 230 -74.68 -26.81 -50.40
N ALA A 231 -73.82 -27.82 -50.12
CA ALA A 231 -74.04 -29.18 -50.59
C ALA A 231 -75.35 -29.79 -50.05
N ARG A 232 -75.73 -29.47 -48.80
CA ARG A 232 -77.03 -29.86 -48.23
C ARG A 232 -78.20 -29.16 -48.93
N ALA A 233 -78.10 -27.85 -49.16
CA ALA A 233 -79.15 -27.09 -49.86
C ALA A 233 -79.36 -27.57 -51.30
N GLU A 234 -78.26 -27.89 -52.01
CA GLU A 234 -78.29 -28.50 -53.34
C GLU A 234 -78.95 -29.89 -53.31
N ALA A 235 -78.56 -30.76 -52.36
CA ALA A 235 -79.15 -32.08 -52.19
C ALA A 235 -80.66 -32.02 -51.84
N GLU A 236 -81.06 -31.08 -50.97
CA GLU A 236 -82.46 -30.89 -50.58
C GLU A 236 -83.31 -30.33 -51.74
N ALA A 237 -82.76 -29.41 -52.54
CA ALA A 237 -83.40 -28.93 -53.77
C ALA A 237 -83.54 -30.02 -54.85
N ILE A 238 -82.52 -30.87 -55.01
CA ILE A 238 -82.57 -32.03 -55.92
C ILE A 238 -83.62 -33.04 -55.43
N PHE A 239 -83.64 -33.35 -54.12
CA PHE A 239 -84.63 -34.26 -53.53
C PHE A 239 -86.06 -33.74 -53.69
N ALA A 240 -86.31 -32.46 -53.39
CA ALA A 240 -87.63 -31.85 -53.54
C ALA A 240 -88.12 -31.87 -55.01
N ARG A 241 -87.20 -31.67 -55.98
CA ARG A 241 -87.53 -31.83 -57.40
C ARG A 241 -87.88 -33.28 -57.76
N LEU A 242 -87.09 -34.25 -57.31
CA LEU A 242 -87.31 -35.67 -57.61
C LEU A 242 -88.57 -36.23 -56.94
N ASP A 243 -88.90 -35.79 -55.71
CA ASP A 243 -90.16 -36.15 -55.03
C ASP A 243 -91.37 -35.53 -55.74
N ALA A 244 -91.28 -34.27 -56.18
CA ALA A 244 -92.34 -33.65 -57.01
C ALA A 244 -92.53 -34.40 -58.35
N GLU A 245 -91.45 -34.77 -59.03
CA GLU A 245 -91.48 -35.59 -60.26
C GLU A 245 -92.08 -36.98 -60.00
N ALA A 246 -91.68 -37.65 -58.92
CA ALA A 246 -92.18 -38.98 -58.53
C ALA A 246 -93.66 -38.96 -58.16
N ARG A 247 -94.13 -37.98 -57.37
CA ARG A 247 -95.55 -37.80 -57.04
C ARG A 247 -96.38 -37.49 -58.28
N GLY A 248 -95.86 -36.65 -59.18
CA GLY A 248 -96.50 -36.36 -60.47
C GLY A 248 -96.67 -37.61 -61.34
N GLN A 249 -95.63 -38.44 -61.45
CA GLN A 249 -95.71 -39.72 -62.15
C GLN A 249 -96.65 -40.71 -61.46
N PHE A 250 -96.64 -40.79 -60.13
CA PHE A 250 -97.54 -41.65 -59.36
C PHE A 250 -99.01 -41.29 -59.58
N GLU A 251 -99.37 -40.00 -59.50
CA GLU A 251 -100.74 -39.52 -59.74
C GLU A 251 -101.21 -39.85 -61.17
N ILE A 252 -100.34 -39.69 -62.16
CA ILE A 252 -100.61 -40.07 -63.56
C ILE A 252 -100.83 -41.58 -63.70
N LEU A 253 -100.02 -42.40 -63.03
CA LEU A 253 -100.14 -43.87 -63.06
C LEU A 253 -101.37 -44.37 -62.30
N ALA A 254 -101.71 -43.77 -61.16
CA ALA A 254 -102.90 -44.09 -60.38
C ALA A 254 -104.18 -43.78 -61.17
N ARG A 255 -104.27 -42.60 -61.79
CA ARG A 255 -105.41 -42.23 -62.66
C ARG A 255 -105.52 -43.11 -63.91
N LYS A 256 -104.40 -43.55 -64.48
CA LYS A 256 -104.39 -44.58 -65.53
C LYS A 256 -104.93 -45.91 -65.00
N GLY A 257 -104.50 -46.35 -63.82
CA GLY A 257 -105.01 -47.55 -63.14
C GLY A 257 -106.53 -47.52 -62.94
N GLU A 258 -107.08 -46.42 -62.43
CA GLU A 258 -108.53 -46.21 -62.32
C GLU A 258 -109.24 -46.23 -63.69
N GLY A 259 -108.64 -45.63 -64.71
CA GLY A 259 -109.17 -45.64 -66.08
C GLY A 259 -109.28 -47.06 -66.63
N LEU A 260 -108.21 -47.84 -66.47
CA LEU A 260 -108.16 -49.26 -66.84
C LEU A 260 -109.17 -50.09 -66.03
N GLU A 261 -109.34 -49.83 -64.73
CA GLU A 261 -110.35 -50.52 -63.91
C GLU A 261 -111.78 -50.23 -64.39
N LYS A 262 -112.07 -48.99 -64.80
CA LYS A 262 -113.36 -48.59 -65.39
C LYS A 262 -113.60 -49.27 -66.74
N ILE A 263 -112.56 -49.41 -67.58
CA ILE A 263 -112.61 -50.17 -68.83
C ILE A 263 -112.87 -51.67 -68.55
N VAL A 264 -112.19 -52.27 -67.57
CA VAL A 264 -112.39 -53.68 -67.17
C VAL A 264 -113.81 -53.94 -66.69
N LYS A 265 -114.38 -53.03 -65.90
CA LYS A 265 -115.79 -53.11 -65.45
C LYS A 265 -116.78 -52.94 -66.60
N ALA A 266 -116.50 -52.07 -67.57
CA ALA A 266 -117.37 -51.82 -68.72
C ALA A 266 -117.34 -52.95 -69.77
N ALA A 267 -116.19 -53.60 -69.96
CA ALA A 267 -116.02 -54.68 -70.94
C ALA A 267 -116.60 -56.04 -70.50
N GLY A 268 -117.14 -56.14 -69.28
CA GLY A 268 -117.77 -57.36 -68.75
C GLY A 268 -116.80 -58.43 -68.21
N GLY A 269 -115.49 -58.26 -68.40
CA GLY A 269 -114.46 -59.18 -67.91
C GLY A 269 -113.04 -58.71 -68.22
N SER A 270 -112.06 -59.26 -67.49
CA SER A 270 -110.64 -58.90 -67.66
C SER A 270 -110.06 -59.37 -68.99
N LYS A 271 -110.62 -60.42 -69.60
CA LYS A 271 -110.15 -61.02 -70.84
C LYS A 271 -110.62 -60.23 -72.06
N GLU A 272 -111.84 -59.75 -71.99
CA GLU A 272 -112.52 -58.89 -72.96
C GLU A 272 -111.89 -57.49 -72.94
N ALA A 273 -111.62 -56.97 -71.73
CA ALA A 273 -110.86 -55.74 -71.55
C ALA A 273 -109.41 -55.84 -72.06
N PHE A 274 -108.74 -56.97 -71.84
CA PHE A 274 -107.41 -57.22 -72.40
C PHE A 274 -107.43 -57.28 -73.93
N GLN A 275 -108.46 -57.87 -74.54
CA GLN A 275 -108.65 -57.82 -76.00
C GLN A 275 -108.88 -56.40 -76.51
N LEU A 276 -109.67 -55.58 -75.80
CA LEU A 276 -109.89 -54.16 -76.16
C LEU A 276 -108.59 -53.35 -76.06
N LEU A 277 -107.83 -53.50 -74.97
CA LEU A 277 -106.54 -52.82 -74.75
C LEU A 277 -105.45 -53.31 -75.71
N MET A 278 -105.43 -54.59 -76.06
CA MET A 278 -104.57 -55.09 -77.15
C MET A 278 -104.96 -54.45 -78.48
N LEU A 279 -106.24 -54.26 -78.77
CA LEU A 279 -106.69 -53.62 -80.01
C LEU A 279 -106.36 -52.12 -80.05
N GLU A 280 -106.48 -51.41 -78.93
CA GLU A 280 -106.00 -50.01 -78.79
C GLU A 280 -104.48 -49.90 -78.91
N HIS A 281 -103.73 -50.84 -78.32
CA HIS A 281 -102.26 -50.83 -78.36
C HIS A 281 -101.66 -51.55 -79.59
N ILE A 282 -102.47 -52.13 -80.48
CA ILE A 282 -101.98 -52.76 -81.72
C ILE A 282 -101.33 -51.71 -82.64
N ASP A 283 -101.89 -50.50 -82.75
CA ASP A 283 -101.25 -49.40 -83.51
C ASP A 283 -99.91 -48.99 -82.89
N GLY A 284 -99.84 -48.94 -81.56
CA GLY A 284 -98.60 -48.65 -80.82
C GLY A 284 -97.55 -49.73 -81.04
N LEU A 285 -97.90 -51.01 -80.84
CA LEU A 285 -97.02 -52.15 -81.04
C LEU A 285 -96.60 -52.32 -82.50
N ALA A 286 -97.50 -52.10 -83.46
CA ALA A 286 -97.18 -52.11 -84.88
C ALA A 286 -96.21 -50.98 -85.24
N LYS A 287 -96.40 -49.78 -84.68
CA LYS A 287 -95.48 -48.66 -84.89
C LYS A 287 -94.12 -48.90 -84.24
N THR A 288 -94.05 -49.37 -83.00
CA THR A 288 -92.77 -49.69 -82.33
C THR A 288 -92.07 -50.89 -82.98
N ALA A 289 -92.81 -51.88 -83.49
CA ALA A 289 -92.25 -52.96 -84.29
C ALA A 289 -91.73 -52.48 -85.65
N ALA A 290 -92.44 -51.57 -86.33
CA ALA A 290 -91.98 -50.95 -87.57
C ALA A 290 -90.76 -50.04 -87.35
N GLU A 291 -90.74 -49.25 -86.26
CA GLU A 291 -89.60 -48.44 -85.84
C GLU A 291 -88.41 -49.35 -85.48
N ALA A 292 -88.62 -50.46 -84.75
CA ALA A 292 -87.59 -51.46 -84.48
C ALA A 292 -87.06 -52.12 -85.76
N ILE A 293 -87.92 -52.55 -86.69
CA ILE A 293 -87.52 -53.13 -87.98
C ILE A 293 -86.78 -52.09 -88.84
N SER A 294 -87.16 -50.81 -88.80
CA SER A 294 -86.43 -49.74 -89.50
C SER A 294 -85.08 -49.42 -88.86
N ASN A 295 -84.95 -49.62 -87.54
CA ASN A 295 -83.69 -49.51 -86.79
C ASN A 295 -82.84 -50.80 -86.86
N ILE A 296 -83.39 -51.93 -87.32
CA ILE A 296 -82.61 -53.02 -87.93
C ILE A 296 -82.13 -52.53 -89.30
N LYS A 297 -81.20 -51.58 -89.27
CA LYS A 297 -80.24 -51.46 -90.34
C LYS A 297 -79.47 -52.77 -90.38
N ILE A 298 -79.67 -53.55 -91.43
CA ILE A 298 -78.71 -54.59 -91.82
C ILE A 298 -77.51 -53.85 -92.42
N ASP A 299 -76.75 -53.17 -91.55
CA ASP A 299 -75.81 -52.08 -91.88
C ASP A 299 -74.48 -52.66 -92.40
N LYS A 300 -74.60 -53.42 -93.50
CA LYS A 300 -73.61 -54.30 -94.16
C LYS A 300 -73.49 -55.69 -93.53
N VAL A 301 -73.88 -56.72 -94.29
CA VAL A 301 -73.45 -58.11 -93.99
C VAL A 301 -71.96 -58.20 -94.30
N VAL A 302 -71.12 -58.10 -93.26
CA VAL A 302 -69.67 -58.14 -93.38
C VAL A 302 -69.21 -59.60 -93.51
N VAL A 303 -69.39 -60.16 -94.71
CA VAL A 303 -68.81 -61.46 -95.09
C VAL A 303 -67.30 -61.28 -95.23
N TRP A 304 -66.55 -61.64 -94.19
CA TRP A 304 -65.11 -61.87 -94.33
C TRP A 304 -64.90 -63.26 -94.90
N ASP A 305 -65.04 -63.36 -96.23
CA ASP A 305 -64.44 -64.43 -97.01
C ASP A 305 -62.92 -64.21 -97.08
N SER A 306 -62.24 -64.42 -95.94
CA SER A 306 -60.80 -64.69 -95.95
C SER A 306 -60.63 -66.12 -96.44
N GLY A 307 -60.58 -66.26 -97.77
CA GLY A 307 -60.71 -67.55 -98.45
C GLY A 307 -59.79 -68.65 -97.91
N THR A 308 -60.33 -69.86 -97.87
CA THR A 308 -59.72 -71.11 -97.35
C THR A 308 -59.97 -71.41 -95.86
N GLY A 309 -61.21 -71.79 -95.55
CA GLY A 309 -61.41 -73.09 -94.90
C GLY A 309 -61.90 -73.12 -93.45
N ASN A 310 -63.21 -73.28 -93.33
CA ASN A 310 -63.94 -73.92 -92.22
C ASN A 310 -64.22 -73.10 -90.94
N ASN A 311 -65.45 -73.27 -90.45
CA ASN A 311 -66.01 -72.86 -89.15
C ASN A 311 -66.26 -71.37 -88.88
N THR A 312 -67.50 -70.98 -89.15
CA THR A 312 -68.22 -69.78 -88.68
C THR A 312 -68.41 -69.69 -87.15
N SER A 313 -67.75 -70.55 -86.34
CA SER A 313 -67.96 -70.66 -84.90
C SER A 313 -67.52 -69.44 -84.10
N ASN A 314 -66.45 -68.75 -84.51
CA ASN A 314 -65.85 -67.68 -83.70
C ASN A 314 -66.69 -66.38 -83.64
N PHE A 315 -67.66 -66.20 -84.54
CA PHE A 315 -68.64 -65.12 -84.41
C PHE A 315 -69.59 -65.33 -83.22
N ILE A 316 -69.98 -66.60 -82.97
CA ILE A 316 -70.88 -66.96 -81.87
C ILE A 316 -70.17 -66.76 -80.52
N THR A 317 -68.89 -67.10 -80.42
CA THR A 317 -68.09 -66.92 -79.20
C THR A 317 -68.02 -65.46 -78.75
N GLY A 318 -67.89 -64.52 -79.69
CA GLY A 318 -67.85 -63.08 -79.39
C GLY A 318 -69.19 -62.53 -78.87
N LEU A 319 -70.32 -63.05 -79.37
CA LEU A 319 -71.65 -62.69 -78.89
C LEU A 319 -71.99 -63.34 -77.53
N ALA A 320 -71.38 -64.49 -77.21
CA ALA A 320 -71.55 -65.18 -75.94
C ALA A 320 -70.80 -64.53 -74.76
N GLN A 321 -69.87 -63.61 -75.00
CA GLN A 321 -69.07 -62.94 -73.96
C GLN A 321 -69.50 -61.49 -73.63
N SER A 322 -70.44 -60.91 -74.39
CA SER A 322 -70.98 -59.57 -74.11
C SER A 322 -72.24 -59.57 -73.23
N LEU A 323 -72.72 -60.75 -72.81
CA LEU A 323 -73.83 -60.93 -71.88
C LEU A 323 -73.32 -61.38 -70.49
N PRO A 324 -73.48 -60.55 -69.44
CA PRO A 324 -73.27 -61.00 -68.06
C PRO A 324 -74.18 -62.18 -67.69
N PRO A 325 -73.75 -63.13 -66.82
CA PRO A 325 -74.56 -64.31 -66.48
C PRO A 325 -75.84 -64.01 -65.66
N MET A 326 -76.91 -63.58 -66.35
CA MET A 326 -78.25 -63.36 -65.78
C MET A 326 -78.79 -64.58 -65.01
N MET A 327 -78.31 -65.79 -65.33
CA MET A 327 -78.70 -67.04 -64.69
C MET A 327 -78.34 -67.11 -63.20
N ASN A 328 -77.35 -66.33 -62.73
CA ASN A 328 -77.01 -66.28 -61.31
C ASN A 328 -77.90 -65.29 -60.53
N VAL A 329 -78.31 -64.18 -61.16
CA VAL A 329 -79.15 -63.16 -60.51
C VAL A 329 -80.60 -63.63 -60.38
N LEU A 330 -81.12 -64.34 -61.40
CA LEU A 330 -82.50 -64.84 -61.38
C LEU A 330 -82.71 -65.97 -60.35
N LYS A 331 -81.66 -66.74 -60.04
CA LYS A 331 -81.72 -67.83 -59.06
C LYS A 331 -81.86 -67.32 -57.62
N ASP A 332 -81.05 -66.34 -57.24
CA ASP A 332 -80.93 -65.90 -55.84
C ASP A 332 -81.98 -64.86 -55.43
N ILE A 333 -82.76 -64.34 -56.39
CA ILE A 333 -83.86 -63.36 -56.16
C ILE A 333 -85.23 -63.90 -56.61
N GLY A 334 -85.29 -64.86 -57.54
CA GLY A 334 -86.53 -65.29 -58.20
C GLY A 334 -87.31 -66.43 -57.56
N GLY A 335 -86.66 -67.36 -56.84
CA GLY A 335 -87.34 -68.37 -56.01
C GLY A 335 -88.24 -69.39 -56.74
N VAL A 336 -87.99 -69.69 -58.03
CA VAL A 336 -88.77 -70.67 -58.81
C VAL A 336 -87.84 -71.73 -59.41
N GLU A 337 -88.15 -73.00 -59.15
CA GLU A 337 -87.43 -74.16 -59.69
C GLU A 337 -87.99 -74.59 -61.07
N LEU A 338 -87.14 -75.16 -61.93
CA LEU A 338 -87.53 -75.81 -63.19
C LEU A 338 -86.94 -77.23 -63.27
N PRO A 339 -87.60 -78.18 -63.97
CA PRO A 339 -87.43 -79.62 -63.69
C PRO A 339 -86.09 -80.24 -64.15
N GLU A 340 -85.74 -81.38 -63.54
CA GLU A 340 -84.43 -82.06 -63.64
C GLU A 340 -83.98 -82.57 -65.04
N PHE A 341 -84.70 -82.28 -66.13
CA PHE A 341 -84.44 -82.88 -67.44
C PHE A 341 -83.30 -82.22 -68.26
N LEU A 342 -82.65 -81.16 -67.76
CA LEU A 342 -81.62 -80.39 -68.48
C LEU A 342 -80.21 -80.46 -67.85
N GLY A 343 -79.77 -81.68 -67.54
CA GLY A 343 -78.41 -82.18 -67.81
C GLY A 343 -77.17 -81.47 -67.22
N LYS A 344 -76.50 -82.12 -66.27
CA LYS A 344 -75.10 -81.81 -65.88
C LYS A 344 -74.09 -82.38 -66.89
N LEU A 345 -72.98 -81.68 -67.11
CA LEU A 345 -71.58 -82.17 -67.23
C LEU A 345 -70.68 -80.90 -67.19
N VAL A 346 -69.62 -80.67 -66.38
CA VAL A 346 -68.57 -81.49 -65.71
C VAL A 346 -67.41 -81.81 -66.70
N PRO A 347 -66.12 -81.56 -66.35
CA PRO A 347 -65.35 -80.47 -67.01
C PRO A 347 -64.03 -80.95 -67.68
N GLU A 348 -62.86 -80.49 -67.21
CA GLU A 348 -61.47 -80.82 -67.59
C GLU A 348 -60.69 -79.75 -68.41
N ALA A 349 -59.36 -79.86 -68.37
CA ALA A 349 -58.39 -78.86 -67.91
C ALA A 349 -56.95 -79.20 -68.39
N ALA A 350 -55.98 -78.29 -68.17
CA ALA A 350 -54.53 -78.43 -68.50
C ALA A 350 -54.22 -78.56 -70.02
N ALA A 351 -52.98 -78.51 -70.53
CA ALA A 351 -51.79 -77.63 -70.34
C ALA A 351 -50.87 -77.85 -71.59
N ASN A 352 -49.64 -77.36 -71.81
CA ASN A 352 -48.64 -76.55 -71.08
C ASN A 352 -47.65 -75.92 -72.12
N GLY A 353 -46.78 -74.96 -71.76
CA GLY A 353 -45.67 -74.53 -72.65
C GLY A 353 -44.87 -73.29 -72.21
N GLN A 354 -43.55 -73.34 -72.28
CA GLN A 354 -42.61 -72.27 -71.88
C GLN A 354 -41.61 -71.91 -73.03
N ALA A 355 -40.67 -70.98 -72.75
CA ALA A 355 -39.43 -70.68 -73.50
C ALA A 355 -39.55 -69.74 -74.73
N THR A 356 -38.58 -68.86 -75.06
CA THR A 356 -37.33 -68.43 -74.38
C THR A 356 -36.76 -67.12 -74.98
N GLY A 357 -36.20 -66.23 -74.13
CA GLY A 357 -35.14 -65.27 -74.49
C GLY A 357 -35.48 -64.12 -75.47
N ASN A 358 -34.61 -63.13 -75.71
CA ASN A 358 -33.40 -62.70 -74.99
C ASN A 358 -33.08 -61.23 -75.39
N GLY A 359 -32.55 -60.37 -74.51
CA GLY A 359 -32.20 -58.98 -74.90
C GLY A 359 -32.07 -57.91 -73.80
N GLN A 360 -30.96 -57.93 -73.05
CA GLN A 360 -30.42 -56.77 -72.32
C GLN A 360 -29.50 -55.92 -73.25
N PRO A 361 -28.98 -54.72 -72.89
CA PRO A 361 -28.88 -54.06 -71.56
C PRO A 361 -29.58 -52.67 -71.55
N SER A 362 -29.39 -51.68 -70.65
CA SER A 362 -28.52 -51.34 -69.48
C SER A 362 -29.21 -50.16 -68.74
N ARG A 363 -28.97 -49.75 -67.48
CA ARG A 363 -28.17 -50.11 -66.29
C ARG A 363 -28.99 -49.53 -65.09
N ASP A 364 -29.15 -50.17 -63.94
CA ASP A 364 -28.17 -50.36 -62.85
C ASP A 364 -27.63 -49.03 -62.29
N ALA A 365 -27.62 -48.70 -60.99
CA ALA A 365 -27.85 -49.46 -59.73
C ALA A 365 -28.75 -48.64 -58.76
N GLY A 366 -29.21 -49.07 -57.57
CA GLY A 366 -28.96 -50.27 -56.77
C GLY A 366 -28.63 -49.89 -55.30
N ARG A 367 -29.38 -50.43 -54.31
CA ARG A 367 -29.35 -50.09 -52.85
C ARG A 367 -29.71 -51.36 -52.02
N PRO A 368 -29.37 -51.54 -50.71
CA PRO A 368 -28.38 -50.86 -49.85
C PRO A 368 -27.12 -51.76 -49.67
N PRO A 369 -26.79 -52.50 -48.57
CA PRO A 369 -27.35 -52.64 -47.20
C PRO A 369 -26.64 -51.80 -46.11
N SER A 370 -27.02 -51.97 -44.84
CA SER A 370 -26.24 -51.60 -43.62
C SER A 370 -25.48 -52.83 -43.08
N PRO A 371 -24.49 -52.67 -42.16
CA PRO A 371 -24.72 -53.20 -40.80
C PRO A 371 -24.00 -52.49 -39.62
N GLU A 372 -24.51 -52.80 -38.42
CA GLU A 372 -23.81 -52.96 -37.11
C GLU A 372 -23.05 -51.82 -36.39
N LYS A 373 -22.79 -52.11 -35.09
CA LYS A 373 -22.13 -51.26 -34.09
C LYS A 373 -20.70 -51.76 -33.86
N VAL A 374 -19.77 -50.86 -33.54
CA VAL A 374 -18.48 -51.17 -32.89
C VAL A 374 -18.23 -50.16 -31.76
N GLU A 375 -17.43 -50.55 -30.77
CA GLU A 375 -17.25 -49.89 -29.48
C GLU A 375 -15.90 -49.13 -29.36
N ALA A 376 -15.77 -48.32 -28.29
CA ALA A 376 -14.54 -47.73 -27.72
C ALA A 376 -13.83 -46.60 -28.50
N GLY A 377 -13.56 -45.47 -27.81
CA GLY A 377 -12.83 -44.33 -28.38
C GLY A 377 -12.67 -43.11 -27.45
N LYS A 378 -11.85 -43.26 -26.40
CA LYS A 378 -11.39 -42.23 -25.43
C LYS A 378 -11.65 -40.74 -25.76
N ILE A 379 -12.31 -40.03 -24.83
CA ILE A 379 -11.88 -38.69 -24.41
C ILE A 379 -11.93 -38.65 -22.88
N ALA A 380 -10.95 -38.01 -22.23
CA ALA A 380 -10.91 -37.87 -20.79
C ALA A 380 -10.57 -36.42 -20.42
N GLU A 381 -11.57 -35.68 -19.97
CA GLU A 381 -11.41 -34.38 -19.33
C GLU A 381 -12.00 -34.41 -17.92
N SER A 382 -11.28 -33.79 -16.99
CA SER A 382 -11.74 -33.47 -15.64
C SER A 382 -11.93 -31.95 -15.59
N PRO A 383 -12.72 -31.40 -14.65
CA PRO A 383 -12.03 -31.00 -13.42
C PRO A 383 -12.85 -31.10 -12.11
N ALA A 384 -12.07 -31.07 -11.02
CA ALA A 384 -12.38 -30.45 -9.72
C ALA A 384 -13.65 -30.89 -8.96
N ARG A 385 -13.41 -31.59 -7.83
CA ARG A 385 -14.21 -31.41 -6.61
C ARG A 385 -13.32 -30.92 -5.48
N ILE A 386 -13.78 -29.90 -4.77
CA ILE A 386 -13.06 -29.29 -3.64
C ILE A 386 -13.33 -30.12 -2.37
N SER A 387 -12.29 -30.41 -1.60
CA SER A 387 -12.38 -30.68 -0.16
C SER A 387 -11.18 -30.08 0.56
N LYS A 388 -11.40 -29.61 1.78
CA LYS A 388 -10.38 -28.95 2.60
C LYS A 388 -9.41 -29.96 3.23
N GLY A 389 -8.21 -29.49 3.56
CA GLY A 389 -7.26 -30.12 4.48
C GLY A 389 -6.58 -29.03 5.30
N ASP A 390 -6.19 -29.34 6.54
CA ASP A 390 -5.81 -28.34 7.54
C ASP A 390 -4.30 -28.04 7.62
N THR A 391 -3.99 -26.77 7.87
CA THR A 391 -2.77 -26.27 8.55
C THR A 391 -3.22 -25.03 9.35
N ALA A 392 -3.13 -25.00 10.68
CA ALA A 392 -1.90 -25.00 11.51
C ALA A 392 -1.23 -23.61 11.51
#